data_AF-A0A926WV86-F1
#
_entry.id   AF-A0A926WV86-F1
#
_cell.length_a   1.000
_cell.length_b   1.000
_cell.length_c   1.000
_cell.angle_alpha   90.00
_cell.angle_beta   90.00
_cell.angle_gamma   90.00
#
_symmetry.space_group_name_H-M   'P 1'
#
loop_
_entity.id
_entity.type
_entity.pdbx_description
1 polymer ?
#
loop_
_entity_poly.entity_id
_entity_poly.type
_entity_poly.pdbx_seq_one_letter_code
_entity_poly.pdbx_strand_id
1 'polypeptide(L)'
;MDRITEAYLNDFQKEYSYPKNVEKPKLFEYFVNHCIVSRLHSERFEVEDVSVGGGGDMAFDGAAIKVNNNLVFSKDEVDDLKNRFHRLDVKFVFIQSKTSNKFDSAEIGNFIFGVESFFKHGLPKHINESVKALKDLTDYIYGSIHLPN
;
A
#
# COMPACT_ATOMS: atom_id res chain seq x y z
N MET A 1 -16.88 -14.48 -1.18
CA MET A 1 -17.37 -13.40 -0.30
C MET A 1 -18.76 -13.72 0.23
N ASP A 2 -18.95 -13.62 1.53
CA ASP A 2 -20.24 -13.83 2.20
C ASP A 2 -21.09 -12.55 2.24
N ARG A 3 -22.34 -12.66 2.71
CA ARG A 3 -23.33 -11.56 2.73
C ARG A 3 -22.93 -10.39 3.64
N ILE A 4 -22.20 -10.66 4.73
CA ILE A 4 -21.79 -9.62 5.68
C ILE A 4 -20.71 -8.76 5.03
N THR A 5 -19.69 -9.40 4.45
CA THR A 5 -18.62 -8.69 3.72
C THR A 5 -19.18 -7.90 2.53
N GLU A 6 -20.18 -8.43 1.83
CA GLU A 6 -20.86 -7.72 0.75
C GLU A 6 -21.62 -6.47 1.24
N ALA A 7 -22.27 -6.53 2.41
CA ALA A 7 -22.92 -5.37 3.00
C ALA A 7 -21.90 -4.28 3.34
N TYR A 8 -20.78 -4.62 4.00
CA TYR A 8 -19.72 -3.68 4.31
C TYR A 8 -19.10 -3.06 3.06
N LEU A 9 -18.87 -3.86 2.01
CA LEU A 9 -18.34 -3.36 0.74
C LEU A 9 -19.30 -2.34 0.08
N ASN A 10 -20.60 -2.59 0.13
CA ASN A 10 -21.61 -1.68 -0.41
C ASN A 10 -21.69 -0.36 0.38
N ASP A 11 -21.52 -0.42 1.70
CA ASP A 11 -21.52 0.78 2.55
C ASP A 11 -20.23 1.59 2.33
N PHE A 12 -19.08 0.92 2.24
CA PHE A 12 -17.81 1.54 1.83
C PHE A 12 -17.94 2.24 0.47
N GLN A 13 -18.53 1.58 -0.54
CA GLN A 13 -18.72 2.19 -1.86
C GLN A 13 -19.51 3.49 -1.80
N LYS A 14 -20.56 3.55 -0.97
CA LYS A 14 -21.39 4.74 -0.80
C LYS A 14 -20.65 5.84 -0.03
N GLU A 15 -19.98 5.47 1.06
CA GLU A 15 -19.24 6.41 1.92
C GLU A 15 -18.15 7.13 1.13
N TYR A 16 -17.38 6.38 0.32
CA TYR A 16 -16.33 6.91 -0.54
C TYR A 16 -16.86 7.43 -1.89
N SER A 17 -18.17 7.44 -2.10
CA SER A 17 -18.82 7.93 -3.32
C SER A 17 -18.30 7.30 -4.62
N TYR A 18 -17.86 6.04 -4.56
CA TYR A 18 -17.39 5.32 -5.73
C TYR A 18 -18.52 5.06 -6.74
N PRO A 19 -18.25 5.14 -8.06
CA PRO A 19 -19.24 4.84 -9.08
C PRO A 19 -19.81 3.43 -8.94
N LYS A 20 -21.11 3.26 -9.20
CA LYS A 20 -21.79 1.96 -9.12
C LYS A 20 -21.24 0.91 -10.09
N ASN A 21 -20.58 1.36 -11.16
CA ASN A 21 -19.99 0.50 -12.18
C ASN A 21 -18.52 0.15 -11.93
N VAL A 22 -17.94 0.52 -10.78
CA VAL A 22 -16.60 0.03 -10.40
C VAL A 22 -16.64 -1.49 -10.31
N GLU A 23 -15.62 -2.13 -10.87
CA GLU A 23 -15.50 -3.59 -10.82
C GLU A 23 -15.39 -4.06 -9.38
N LYS A 24 -16.19 -5.06 -9.03
CA LYS A 24 -16.27 -5.58 -7.66
C LYS A 24 -14.92 -6.06 -7.09
N PRO A 25 -14.02 -6.73 -7.86
CA PRO A 25 -12.68 -7.06 -7.37
C PRO A 25 -11.89 -5.80 -7.02
N LYS A 26 -11.91 -4.77 -7.86
CA LYS A 26 -11.18 -3.53 -7.63
C LYS A 26 -11.70 -2.77 -6.40
N LEU A 27 -13.02 -2.68 -6.27
CA LEU A 27 -13.66 -2.09 -5.09
C LEU A 27 -13.29 -2.86 -3.80
N PHE A 28 -13.17 -4.19 -3.89
CA PHE A 28 -12.75 -5.01 -2.77
C PHE A 28 -11.28 -4.75 -2.37
N GLU A 29 -10.38 -4.55 -3.33
CA GLU A 29 -9.00 -4.11 -3.06
C GLU A 29 -9.00 -2.80 -2.26
N TYR A 30 -9.75 -1.79 -2.72
CA TYR A 30 -9.88 -0.50 -2.02
C TYR A 30 -10.41 -0.66 -0.59
N PHE A 31 -11.45 -1.47 -0.42
CA PHE A 31 -12.01 -1.74 0.89
C PHE A 31 -11.01 -2.41 1.84
N VAL A 32 -10.26 -3.40 1.37
CA VAL A 32 -9.25 -4.08 2.19
C VAL A 32 -8.09 -3.13 2.52
N ASN A 33 -7.62 -2.35 1.56
CA ASN A 33 -6.59 -1.33 1.79
C ASN A 33 -7.04 -0.33 2.86
N HIS A 34 -8.26 0.18 2.74
CA HIS A 34 -8.87 1.04 3.74
C HIS A 34 -8.89 0.39 5.13
N CYS A 35 -9.37 -0.84 5.24
CA CYS A 35 -9.49 -1.54 6.52
C CYS A 35 -8.14 -1.75 7.22
N ILE A 36 -7.10 -2.11 6.45
CA ILE A 36 -5.77 -2.34 7.01
C ILE A 36 -5.10 -1.02 7.39
N VAL A 37 -5.10 -0.04 6.50
CA VAL A 37 -4.40 1.23 6.73
C VAL A 37 -5.06 2.05 7.84
N SER A 38 -6.39 2.08 7.93
CA SER A 38 -7.13 2.77 9.00
C SER A 38 -6.84 2.20 10.40
N ARG A 39 -6.38 0.94 10.50
CA ARG A 39 -5.94 0.36 11.78
C ARG A 39 -4.52 0.76 12.15
N LEU A 40 -3.73 1.18 11.17
CA LEU A 40 -2.34 1.57 11.35
C LEU A 40 -2.18 3.07 11.56
N HIS A 41 -3.12 3.87 11.07
CA HIS A 41 -3.10 5.33 11.12
C HIS A 41 -4.50 5.85 11.39
N SER A 42 -4.64 6.74 12.37
CA SER A 42 -5.93 7.23 12.85
C SER A 42 -6.46 8.44 12.08
N GLU A 43 -5.63 9.09 11.27
CA GLU A 43 -6.06 10.24 10.47
C GLU A 43 -6.62 9.78 9.12
N ARG A 44 -7.35 10.68 8.46
CA ARG A 44 -7.95 10.40 7.15
C ARG A 44 -6.85 10.36 6.08
N PHE A 45 -7.03 9.47 5.12
CA PHE A 45 -6.21 9.33 3.93
C PHE A 45 -7.10 8.98 2.75
N GLU A 46 -6.65 9.30 1.54
CA GLU A 46 -7.31 8.86 0.31
C GLU A 46 -6.90 7.41 0.04
N VAL A 47 -7.88 6.53 -0.22
CA VAL A 47 -7.61 5.09 -0.37
C VAL A 47 -6.80 4.82 -1.64
N GLU A 48 -6.98 5.68 -2.64
CA GLU A 48 -6.26 5.69 -3.91
C GLU A 48 -4.75 5.84 -3.70
N ASP A 49 -4.32 6.64 -2.73
CA ASP A 49 -2.90 6.89 -2.47
C ASP A 49 -2.17 5.66 -1.91
N VAL A 50 -2.91 4.73 -1.31
CA VAL A 50 -2.39 3.45 -0.79
C VAL A 50 -2.74 2.26 -1.67
N SER A 51 -3.37 2.49 -2.82
CA SER A 51 -3.81 1.46 -3.76
C SER A 51 -2.87 1.35 -4.96
N VAL A 52 -2.15 0.23 -5.03
CA VAL A 52 -1.12 -0.01 -6.06
C VAL A 52 -1.52 -1.09 -7.07
N GLY A 53 -2.64 -1.79 -6.85
CA GLY A 53 -3.10 -2.91 -7.67
C GLY A 53 -3.40 -2.57 -9.12
N GLY A 54 -3.01 -3.44 -10.04
CA GLY A 54 -3.18 -3.29 -11.48
C GLY A 54 -2.06 -3.97 -12.28
N GLY A 55 -1.98 -3.71 -13.59
CA GLY A 55 -0.89 -4.26 -14.39
C GLY A 55 0.48 -3.78 -13.90
N GLY A 56 1.40 -4.70 -13.57
CA GLY A 56 2.76 -4.34 -13.11
C GLY A 56 2.85 -3.93 -11.64
N ASP A 57 1.94 -4.39 -10.80
CA ASP A 57 1.83 -4.05 -9.36
C ASP A 57 2.74 -4.85 -8.43
N MET A 58 3.54 -5.77 -8.96
CA MET A 58 4.37 -6.71 -8.17
C MET A 58 3.56 -7.62 -7.24
N ALA A 59 2.31 -7.95 -7.61
CA ALA A 59 1.36 -8.68 -6.79
C ALA A 59 1.05 -7.96 -5.47
N PHE A 60 0.90 -6.64 -5.53
CA PHE A 60 0.41 -5.82 -4.43
C PHE A 60 -0.91 -5.18 -4.85
N ASP A 61 -1.95 -5.32 -4.03
CA ASP A 61 -3.20 -4.56 -4.22
C ASP A 61 -3.11 -3.19 -3.53
N GLY A 62 -2.34 -3.12 -2.45
CA GLY A 62 -2.10 -1.92 -1.67
C GLY A 62 -0.72 -1.87 -1.03
N ALA A 63 -0.23 -0.67 -0.79
CA ALA A 63 0.99 -0.43 -0.05
C ALA A 63 0.95 0.91 0.68
N ALA A 64 1.61 0.99 1.83
CA ALA A 64 1.72 2.22 2.60
C ALA A 64 3.07 2.29 3.32
N ILE A 65 3.59 3.50 3.49
CA ILE A 65 4.80 3.76 4.25
C ILE A 65 4.42 4.65 5.43
N LYS A 66 4.77 4.21 6.63
CA LYS A 66 4.68 5.04 7.84
C LYS A 66 6.06 5.47 8.29
N VAL A 67 6.19 6.74 8.64
CA VAL A 67 7.37 7.33 9.28
C VAL A 67 6.94 8.03 10.55
N ASN A 68 7.52 7.67 11.70
CA ASN A 68 7.25 8.28 13.00
C ASN A 68 5.74 8.38 13.31
N ASN A 69 4.99 7.30 13.03
CA ASN A 69 3.53 7.18 13.15
C ASN A 69 2.64 7.91 12.13
N ASN A 70 3.21 8.64 11.17
CA ASN A 70 2.47 9.31 10.11
C ASN A 70 2.59 8.55 8.79
N LEU A 71 1.53 8.54 7.98
CA LEU A 71 1.64 8.11 6.58
C LEU A 71 2.47 9.14 5.82
N VAL A 72 3.28 8.66 4.87
CA VAL A 72 4.06 9.53 3.97
C VAL A 72 3.85 9.10 2.53
N PHE A 73 3.71 10.08 1.66
CA PHE A 73 3.49 9.96 0.23
C PHE A 73 4.54 10.73 -0.58
N SER A 74 5.34 11.57 0.08
CA SER A 74 6.39 12.38 -0.55
C SER A 74 7.70 12.40 0.24
N LYS A 75 8.77 12.80 -0.44
CA LYS A 75 10.11 12.97 0.17
C LYS A 75 10.12 14.14 1.15
N ASP A 76 9.38 15.21 0.85
CA ASP A 76 9.27 16.41 1.69
C ASP A 76 8.67 16.07 3.05
N GLU A 77 7.61 15.24 3.09
CA GLU A 77 7.03 14.77 4.36
C GLU A 77 8.02 13.92 5.18
N VAL A 78 8.85 13.11 4.53
CA VAL A 78 9.90 12.34 5.20
C VAL A 78 10.95 13.29 5.82
N ASP A 79 11.35 14.33 5.08
CA ASP A 79 12.32 15.32 5.56
C ASP A 79 11.77 16.13 6.73
N ASP A 80 10.51 16.55 6.66
CA ASP A 80 9.84 17.26 7.76
C ASP A 80 9.83 16.41 9.05
N LEU A 81 9.48 15.13 8.93
CA LEU A 81 9.49 14.20 10.06
C LEU A 81 10.91 13.92 10.57
N LYS A 82 11.89 13.80 9.67
CA LYS A 82 13.31 13.63 10.03
C LYS A 82 13.83 14.86 10.79
N ASN A 83 13.57 16.05 10.28
CA ASN A 83 14.02 17.31 10.88
C ASN A 83 13.36 17.56 12.23
N ARG A 84 12.08 17.16 12.38
CA ARG A 84 11.34 17.31 13.64
C ARG A 84 11.79 16.34 14.73
N PHE A 85 12.07 15.07 14.38
CA PHE A 85 12.31 14.02 15.37
C PHE A 85 13.76 13.53 15.44
N HIS A 86 14.62 13.94 14.50
CA HIS A 86 16.02 13.51 14.34
C HIS A 86 16.24 11.99 14.29
N ARG A 87 15.17 11.24 14.00
CA ARG A 87 15.17 9.79 13.83
C ARG A 87 14.04 9.39 12.89
N LEU A 88 14.18 8.24 12.26
CA LEU A 88 13.16 7.65 11.41
C LEU A 88 12.78 6.27 11.96
N ASP A 89 11.59 6.15 12.53
CA ASP A 89 10.92 4.87 12.78
C ASP A 89 10.00 4.58 11.60
N VAL A 90 10.35 3.56 10.81
CA VAL A 90 9.73 3.30 9.50
C VAL A 90 9.03 1.95 9.49
N LYS A 91 7.78 1.93 9.02
CA LYS A 91 7.01 0.71 8.77
C LYS A 91 6.52 0.70 7.32
N PHE A 92 6.93 -0.31 6.58
CA PHE A 92 6.39 -0.62 5.26
C PHE A 92 5.24 -1.62 5.40
N VAL A 93 4.15 -1.37 4.69
CA VAL A 93 2.94 -2.19 4.69
C VAL A 93 2.66 -2.58 3.26
N PHE A 94 2.52 -3.87 2.99
CA PHE A 94 2.12 -4.42 1.70
C PHE A 94 0.86 -5.26 1.91
N ILE A 95 -0.07 -5.16 0.98
CA ILE A 95 -1.41 -5.72 1.09
C ILE A 95 -1.71 -6.47 -0.20
N GLN A 96 -2.10 -7.74 -0.07
CA GLN A 96 -2.73 -8.51 -1.13
C GLN A 96 -4.07 -9.01 -0.61
N SER A 97 -5.12 -8.78 -1.37
CA SER A 97 -6.50 -9.17 -1.10
C SER A 97 -6.94 -10.25 -2.10
N LYS A 98 -7.87 -11.09 -1.67
CA LYS A 98 -8.53 -12.09 -2.53
C LYS A 98 -10.01 -12.18 -2.19
N THR A 99 -10.83 -12.23 -3.22
CA THR A 99 -12.29 -12.43 -3.11
C THR A 99 -12.69 -13.91 -3.10
N SER A 100 -11.76 -14.78 -3.51
CA SER A 100 -11.90 -16.23 -3.57
C SER A 100 -11.78 -16.86 -2.18
N ASN A 101 -12.59 -17.89 -1.92
CA ASN A 101 -12.51 -18.69 -0.70
C ASN A 101 -11.43 -19.80 -0.79
N LYS A 102 -10.75 -19.93 -1.93
CA LYS A 102 -9.69 -20.93 -2.11
C LYS A 102 -8.37 -20.40 -1.59
N PHE A 103 -7.65 -21.26 -0.88
CA PHE A 103 -6.25 -21.02 -0.53
C PHE A 103 -5.38 -21.36 -1.74
N ASP A 104 -4.57 -20.40 -2.19
CA ASP A 104 -3.62 -20.59 -3.29
C ASP A 104 -2.19 -20.25 -2.82
N SER A 105 -1.37 -21.29 -2.69
CA SER A 105 0.03 -21.14 -2.27
C SER A 105 0.89 -20.40 -3.30
N ALA A 106 0.53 -20.45 -4.58
CA ALA A 106 1.26 -19.74 -5.62
C ALA A 106 1.04 -18.23 -5.48
N GLU A 107 -0.18 -17.80 -5.15
CA GLU A 107 -0.47 -16.37 -4.91
C GLU A 107 0.29 -15.83 -3.70
N ILE A 108 0.37 -16.59 -2.61
CA ILE A 108 1.16 -16.24 -1.43
C ILE A 108 2.65 -16.17 -1.79
N GLY A 109 3.15 -17.16 -2.53
CA GLY A 109 4.53 -17.17 -3.01
C GLY A 109 4.85 -15.96 -3.88
N ASN A 110 3.94 -15.57 -4.79
CA ASN A 110 4.09 -14.40 -5.64
C ASN A 110 4.12 -13.10 -4.82
N PHE A 111 3.25 -12.96 -3.81
CA PHE A 111 3.24 -11.81 -2.92
C PHE A 111 4.56 -11.69 -2.15
N ILE A 112 5.02 -12.78 -1.53
CA ILE A 112 6.31 -12.81 -0.79
C ILE A 112 7.47 -12.47 -1.73
N PHE A 113 7.51 -13.09 -2.91
CA PHE A 113 8.54 -12.80 -3.92
C PHE A 113 8.49 -11.34 -4.38
N GLY A 114 7.30 -10.76 -4.52
CA GLY A 114 7.08 -9.35 -4.82
C GLY A 114 7.72 -8.46 -3.76
N VAL A 115 7.43 -8.70 -2.48
CA VAL A 115 8.02 -7.96 -1.34
C VAL A 115 9.55 -8.09 -1.34
N GLU A 116 10.08 -9.30 -1.47
CA GLU A 116 11.54 -9.50 -1.53
C GLU A 116 12.18 -8.77 -2.71
N SER A 117 11.54 -8.82 -3.89
CA SER A 117 12.04 -8.18 -5.10
C SER A 117 11.98 -6.66 -5.00
N PHE A 118 10.98 -6.11 -4.33
CA PHE A 118 10.83 -4.66 -4.12
C PHE A 118 12.00 -4.07 -3.31
N PHE A 119 12.52 -4.80 -2.32
CA PHE A 119 13.64 -4.34 -1.50
C PHE A 119 15.03 -4.67 -2.09
N LYS A 120 15.11 -5.42 -3.19
CA LYS A 120 16.37 -5.64 -3.91
C LYS A 120 16.79 -4.39 -4.70
N HIS A 121 18.02 -4.42 -5.22
CA HIS A 121 18.51 -3.37 -6.10
C HIS A 121 17.85 -3.44 -7.47
N GLY A 122 17.23 -2.34 -7.87
CA GLY A 122 16.50 -2.23 -9.13
C GLY A 122 15.11 -2.85 -9.08
N LEU A 123 14.25 -2.43 -10.00
CA LEU A 123 12.90 -2.97 -10.18
C LEU A 123 12.82 -3.79 -11.48
N PRO A 124 11.84 -4.69 -11.59
CA PRO A 124 11.49 -5.28 -12.88
C PRO A 124 11.23 -4.21 -13.95
N LYS A 125 11.49 -4.54 -15.22
CA LYS A 125 11.31 -3.59 -16.34
C LYS A 125 9.86 -3.11 -16.53
N HIS A 126 8.89 -3.93 -16.15
CA HIS A 126 7.48 -3.66 -16.34
C HIS A 126 6.80 -3.56 -14.97
N ILE A 127 6.72 -2.34 -14.46
CA ILE A 127 6.00 -1.99 -13.22
C ILE A 127 5.08 -0.81 -13.50
N ASN A 128 4.07 -0.61 -12.65
CA ASN A 128 3.24 0.58 -12.70
C ASN A 128 3.89 1.77 -11.98
N GLU A 129 3.34 2.97 -12.21
CA GLU A 129 3.83 4.21 -11.61
C GLU A 129 3.68 4.24 -10.08
N SER A 130 2.65 3.58 -9.51
CA SER A 130 2.46 3.51 -8.06
C SER A 130 3.59 2.73 -7.37
N VAL A 131 3.98 1.58 -7.93
CA VAL A 131 5.14 0.79 -7.46
C VAL A 131 6.43 1.59 -7.59
N LYS A 132 6.59 2.32 -8.69
CA LYS A 132 7.77 3.16 -8.91
C LYS A 132 7.86 4.30 -7.89
N ALA A 133 6.77 5.02 -7.65
CA ALA A 133 6.70 6.08 -6.64
C ALA A 133 6.98 5.53 -5.23
N LEU A 134 6.39 4.38 -4.90
CA LEU A 134 6.64 3.68 -3.63
C LEU A 134 8.13 3.30 -3.47
N LYS A 135 8.77 2.79 -4.53
CA LYS A 135 10.19 2.45 -4.52
C LYS A 135 11.06 3.69 -4.38
N ASP A 136 10.78 4.76 -5.13
CA ASP A 136 11.52 6.01 -5.07
C ASP A 136 11.50 6.61 -3.66
N LEU A 137 10.35 6.54 -2.97
CA LEU A 137 10.21 6.99 -1.58
C LEU A 137 10.93 6.05 -0.61
N THR A 138 10.84 4.74 -0.82
CA THR A 138 11.54 3.74 -0.01
C THR A 138 13.06 3.93 -0.08
N ASP A 139 13.61 4.04 -1.29
CA ASP A 139 15.05 4.23 -1.51
C ASP A 139 15.52 5.57 -0.94
N TYR A 140 14.69 6.62 -1.02
CA TYR A 140 14.97 7.90 -0.37
C TYR A 140 15.08 7.77 1.16
N ILE A 141 14.16 7.03 1.80
CA ILE A 141 14.19 6.77 3.23
C ILE A 141 15.46 5.99 3.62
N TYR A 142 15.83 4.94 2.89
CA TYR A 142 17.06 4.19 3.16
C TYR A 142 18.32 5.05 3.03
N GLY A 143 18.39 5.91 2.00
CA GLY A 143 19.48 6.87 1.84
C GLY A 143 19.53 7.91 2.96
N SER A 144 18.36 8.31 3.47
CA SER A 144 18.23 9.28 4.56
C SER A 144 18.67 8.75 5.93
N ILE A 145 18.66 7.43 6.13
CA ILE A 145 19.13 6.75 7.35
C ILE A 145 20.67 6.62 7.33
N HIS A 146 21.28 6.55 6.15
CA HIS A 146 22.71 6.23 5.95
C HIS A 146 23.66 7.45 5.88
N LEU A 147 23.28 8.64 6.37
CA LEU A 147 24.26 9.72 6.44
C LEU A 147 25.37 9.36 7.44
N PRO A 148 26.64 9.26 7.01
CA PRO A 148 27.76 9.13 7.93
C PRO A 148 27.90 10.43 8.72
N ASN A 149 28.28 10.30 10.00
CA ASN A 149 28.82 11.40 10.80
C ASN A 149 30.02 12.06 10.11
#